data_AF-A0A521WBQ0-F1
#
_entry.id   AF-A0A521WBQ0-F1
#
_cell.length_a   1.000
_cell.length_b   1.000
_cell.length_c   1.000
_cell.angle_alpha   90.00
_cell.angle_beta   90.00
_cell.angle_gamma   90.00
#
_symmetry.space_group_name_H-M   'P 1'
#
loop_
_entity.id
_entity.type
_entity.pdbx_description
1 polymer ?
#
loop_
_entity_poly.entity_id
_entity_poly.type
_entity_poly.pdbx_seq_one_letter_code
_entity_poly.pdbx_strand_id
1 'polypeptide(L)'
;MKPISEAAVQRPSGIVTVLAWLVIVASALALPISLITLLMVLAKSYGTESADLPGFLTIVVLPPASLVAGIGLLRRRWWAWLYLVGLLVLIAANGLRTTIMASEPTDAWPMLVVSAGLLALMLSPRVRAGFAWPEKKPEKKEPPRKPIPDLHRDWRVGHRGRDAMYYEELRDGAWQRIDVEGEMLTGSAHHVIYFASPRRWESYPQWARHRRDEIIARIKSEFRAPDYEYQGDDPG
;
A
#
# COMPACT_ATOMS: atom_id res chain seq x y z
N MET A 1 22.62 -6.17 -23.18
CA MET A 1 22.22 -5.07 -22.29
C MET A 1 20.73 -4.81 -22.49
N LYS A 2 19.91 -5.07 -21.47
CA LYS A 2 18.46 -4.79 -21.50
C LYS A 2 18.29 -3.39 -20.90
N PRO A 3 17.67 -2.42 -21.60
CA PRO A 3 17.49 -1.09 -21.03
C PRO A 3 16.70 -1.24 -19.74
N ILE A 4 17.23 -0.66 -18.66
CA ILE A 4 16.53 -0.55 -17.39
C ILE A 4 15.28 0.27 -17.71
N SER A 5 14.14 -0.40 -17.76
CA SER A 5 12.83 0.22 -17.92
C SER A 5 12.69 1.24 -16.79
N GLU A 6 12.87 2.51 -17.11
CA GLU A 6 12.52 3.61 -16.21
C GLU A 6 11.09 3.35 -15.74
N ALA A 7 10.96 2.99 -14.47
CA ALA A 7 9.66 2.85 -13.85
C ALA A 7 9.00 4.22 -13.95
N ALA A 8 8.06 4.35 -14.88
CA ALA A 8 7.35 5.60 -15.11
C ALA A 8 6.69 6.00 -13.79
N VAL A 9 7.29 6.96 -13.11
CA VAL A 9 6.77 7.53 -11.87
C VAL A 9 5.42 8.15 -12.23
N GLN A 10 4.34 7.45 -11.88
CA GLN A 10 3.00 7.95 -12.13
C GLN A 10 2.80 9.22 -11.33
N ARG A 11 2.85 10.36 -12.01
CA ARG A 11 2.61 11.66 -11.39
C ARG A 11 1.17 11.69 -10.87
N PRO A 12 0.94 12.17 -9.63
CA PRO A 12 -0.39 12.27 -9.08
C PRO A 12 -1.25 13.20 -9.97
N SER A 13 -2.38 12.70 -10.45
CA SER A 13 -3.35 13.50 -11.21
C SER A 13 -3.89 14.64 -10.34
N GLY A 14 -3.57 15.89 -10.69
CA GLY A 14 -4.01 17.08 -9.97
C GLY A 14 -5.52 17.29 -9.98
N ILE A 15 -6.22 16.80 -11.01
CA ILE A 15 -7.69 16.88 -11.13
C ILE A 15 -8.37 16.15 -9.97
N VAL A 16 -7.88 14.95 -9.64
CA VAL A 16 -8.44 14.15 -8.53
C VAL A 16 -8.24 14.88 -7.20
N THR A 17 -7.09 15.51 -7.03
CA THR A 17 -6.79 16.30 -5.82
C THR A 17 -7.73 17.49 -5.68
N VAL A 18 -7.95 18.26 -6.76
CA VAL A 18 -8.89 19.40 -6.73
C VAL A 18 -10.31 18.93 -6.42
N LEU A 19 -10.78 17.86 -7.06
CA LEU A 19 -12.12 17.33 -6.79
C LEU A 19 -12.27 16.85 -5.35
N ALA A 20 -11.26 16.17 -4.80
CA ALA A 20 -11.28 15.71 -3.42
C ALA A 20 -11.41 16.90 -2.45
N TRP A 21 -10.67 17.98 -2.69
CA TRP A 21 -10.76 19.20 -1.89
C TRP A 21 -12.12 19.87 -2.00
N LEU A 22 -12.71 19.94 -3.20
CA LEU A 22 -14.07 20.48 -3.36
C LEU A 22 -15.10 19.69 -2.56
N VAL A 23 -15.03 18.35 -2.59
CA VAL A 23 -15.92 17.48 -1.80
C VAL A 23 -15.70 17.69 -0.30
N ILE A 24 -14.45 17.80 0.15
CA ILE A 24 -14.11 18.04 1.57
C ILE A 24 -14.69 19.38 2.04
N VAL A 25 -14.45 20.46 1.30
CA VAL A 25 -14.91 21.80 1.68
C VAL A 25 -16.43 21.87 1.69
N ALA A 26 -17.09 21.38 0.64
CA ALA A 26 -18.55 21.35 0.57
C ALA A 26 -19.17 20.54 1.73
N SER A 27 -18.59 19.36 2.03
CA SER A 27 -19.07 18.51 3.12
C SER A 27 -18.83 19.16 4.49
N ALA A 28 -17.68 19.81 4.70
CA ALA A 28 -17.35 20.51 5.93
C ALA A 28 -18.31 21.68 6.20
N LEU A 29 -18.71 22.42 5.16
CA LEU A 29 -19.71 23.48 5.27
C LEU A 29 -21.12 22.94 5.58
N ALA A 30 -21.44 21.72 5.14
CA ALA A 30 -22.73 21.07 5.41
C ALA A 30 -22.81 20.36 6.78
N LEU A 31 -21.68 20.09 7.44
CA LEU A 31 -21.64 19.40 8.73
C LEU A 31 -22.42 20.13 9.85
N PRO A 32 -22.34 21.45 10.03
CA PRO A 32 -23.12 22.14 11.06
C PRO A 32 -24.63 21.97 10.88
N ILE A 33 -25.10 22.01 9.64
CA ILE A 33 -26.52 21.82 9.31
C ILE A 33 -26.94 20.39 9.68
N SER A 34 -26.16 19.39 9.23
CA SER A 34 -26.37 17.98 9.57
C SER A 34 -26.43 17.75 11.09
N LEU A 35 -25.52 18.36 11.84
CA LEU A 35 -25.47 18.25 13.30
C LEU A 35 -26.70 18.88 13.96
N ILE A 36 -27.10 20.09 13.54
CA ILE A 36 -28.29 20.75 14.08
C ILE A 36 -29.54 19.90 13.80
N THR A 37 -29.68 19.38 12.58
CA THR A 37 -30.80 18.50 12.22
C THR A 37 -30.81 17.23 13.08
N LEU A 38 -29.65 16.59 13.29
CA LEU A 38 -29.55 15.43 14.17
C LEU A 38 -29.98 15.75 15.60
N LEU A 39 -29.54 16.89 16.14
CA LEU A 39 -29.92 17.34 17.49
C LEU A 39 -31.43 17.61 17.59
N MET A 40 -32.04 18.20 16.56
CA MET A 40 -33.49 18.41 16.52
C MET A 40 -34.27 17.10 16.51
N VAL A 41 -33.81 16.10 15.75
CA VAL A 41 -34.38 14.74 15.71
C VAL A 41 -34.26 14.06 17.08
N LEU A 42 -33.08 14.13 17.70
CA LEU A 42 -32.85 13.52 19.03
C LEU A 42 -33.67 14.18 20.14
N ALA A 43 -33.88 15.49 20.06
CA ALA A 43 -34.68 16.25 21.02
C ALA A 43 -36.19 16.00 20.88
N LYS A 44 -36.63 15.18 19.91
CA LYS A 44 -38.05 15.02 19.52
C LYS A 44 -38.73 16.37 19.31
N SER A 45 -38.00 17.34 18.75
CA SER A 45 -38.53 18.67 18.50
C SER A 45 -39.67 18.60 17.48
N TYR A 46 -40.70 19.44 17.69
CA TYR A 46 -41.88 19.55 16.83
C TYR A 46 -41.44 19.81 15.37
N GLY A 47 -41.71 18.83 14.49
CA GLY A 47 -41.31 18.85 13.08
C GLY A 47 -40.58 17.59 12.59
N THR A 48 -40.34 16.62 13.48
CA THR A 48 -39.59 15.38 13.16
C THR A 48 -40.48 14.19 12.80
N GLU A 49 -41.81 14.29 13.00
CA GLU A 49 -42.76 13.23 12.63
C GLU A 49 -42.94 13.06 11.11
N SER A 50 -42.52 14.04 10.31
CA SER A 50 -42.52 13.99 8.84
C SER A 50 -41.13 13.76 8.23
N ALA A 51 -40.11 13.47 9.05
CA ALA A 51 -38.78 13.19 8.53
C ALA A 51 -38.74 11.77 7.94
N ASP A 52 -39.11 11.67 6.66
CA ASP A 52 -38.96 10.42 5.91
C ASP A 52 -37.50 9.94 5.99
N LEU A 53 -37.32 8.62 6.14
CA LEU A 53 -36.00 7.98 6.22
C LEU A 53 -35.01 8.48 5.14
N PRO A 54 -35.39 8.67 3.86
CA PRO A 54 -34.50 9.21 2.84
C PRO A 54 -34.05 10.65 3.11
N GLY A 55 -34.92 11.49 3.66
CA GLY A 55 -34.59 12.87 4.05
C GLY A 55 -33.59 12.89 5.19
N PHE A 56 -33.79 12.04 6.20
CA PHE A 56 -32.82 11.86 7.29
C PHE A 56 -31.45 11.41 6.77
N LEU A 57 -31.39 10.38 5.92
CA LEU A 57 -30.13 9.90 5.35
C LEU A 57 -29.42 11.00 4.53
N THR A 58 -30.19 11.79 3.78
CA THR A 58 -29.64 12.84 2.91
C THR A 58 -29.11 14.03 3.71
N ILE A 59 -29.80 14.46 4.76
CA ILE A 59 -29.40 15.66 5.52
C ILE A 59 -28.37 15.31 6.59
N VAL A 60 -28.55 14.19 7.28
CA VAL A 60 -27.74 13.82 8.45
C VAL A 60 -26.54 12.98 8.03
N VAL A 61 -26.74 11.91 7.26
CA VAL A 61 -25.68 10.93 6.96
C VAL A 61 -24.79 11.35 5.80
N LEU A 62 -25.36 12.02 4.78
CA LEU A 62 -24.62 12.34 3.56
C LEU A 62 -23.42 13.27 3.77
N PRO A 63 -23.47 14.36 4.56
CA PRO A 63 -22.31 15.23 4.77
C PRO A 63 -21.10 14.53 5.42
N PRO A 64 -21.22 13.81 6.56
CA PRO A 64 -20.07 13.12 7.14
C PRO A 64 -19.56 11.98 6.24
N ALA A 65 -20.45 11.23 5.57
CA ALA A 65 -20.02 10.19 4.63
C ALA A 65 -19.26 10.77 3.43
N SER A 66 -19.71 11.91 2.90
CA SER A 66 -19.06 12.60 1.78
C SER A 66 -17.71 13.20 2.18
N LEU A 67 -17.57 13.69 3.42
CA LEU A 67 -16.27 14.12 3.95
C LEU A 67 -15.26 12.97 4.02
N VAL A 68 -15.69 11.82 4.56
CA VAL A 68 -14.86 10.60 4.64
C VAL A 68 -14.48 10.10 3.25
N ALA A 69 -15.40 10.14 2.29
CA ALA A 69 -15.12 9.83 0.91
C ALA A 69 -14.13 10.83 0.28
N GLY A 70 -14.24 12.13 0.56
CA GLY A 70 -13.27 13.14 0.11
C GLY A 70 -11.85 12.85 0.60
N ILE A 71 -11.67 12.50 1.87
CA ILE A 71 -10.38 12.06 2.43
C ILE A 71 -9.92 10.75 1.77
N GLY A 72 -10.83 9.80 1.56
CA GLY A 72 -10.55 8.57 0.85
C GLY A 72 -10.08 8.80 -0.59
N LEU A 73 -10.61 9.82 -1.27
CA LEU A 73 -10.24 10.22 -2.62
C LEU A 73 -8.81 10.79 -2.67
N LEU A 74 -8.41 11.61 -1.70
CA LEU A 74 -7.01 12.06 -1.54
C LEU A 74 -6.05 10.87 -1.35
N ARG A 75 -6.49 9.85 -0.60
CA ARG A 75 -5.74 8.61 -0.38
C ARG A 75 -5.87 7.59 -1.51
N ARG A 76 -6.51 7.96 -2.63
CA ARG A 76 -6.74 7.11 -3.81
C ARG A 76 -7.39 5.76 -3.48
N ARG A 77 -8.27 5.71 -2.48
CA ARG A 77 -8.94 4.46 -2.10
C ARG A 77 -10.14 4.18 -3.01
N TRP A 78 -10.21 2.96 -3.53
CA TRP A 78 -11.24 2.53 -4.47
C TRP A 78 -12.68 2.71 -3.96
N TRP A 79 -12.93 2.44 -2.67
CA TRP A 79 -14.27 2.57 -2.07
C TRP A 79 -14.80 4.01 -2.07
N ALA A 80 -13.90 5.00 -1.96
CA ALA A 80 -14.29 6.41 -2.01
C ALA A 80 -14.73 6.84 -3.42
N TRP A 81 -14.06 6.30 -4.44
CA TRP A 81 -14.47 6.50 -5.83
C TRP A 81 -15.84 5.87 -6.11
N LEU A 82 -16.06 4.62 -5.68
CA LEU A 82 -17.35 3.96 -5.83
C LEU A 82 -18.49 4.72 -5.12
N TYR A 83 -18.23 5.21 -3.90
CA TYR A 83 -19.18 6.03 -3.18
C TYR A 83 -19.57 7.29 -3.98
N LEU A 84 -18.61 8.04 -4.51
CA LEU A 84 -18.89 9.25 -5.29
C LEU A 84 -19.63 8.96 -6.59
N VAL A 85 -19.26 7.89 -7.31
CA VAL A 85 -19.97 7.47 -8.52
C VAL A 85 -21.41 7.09 -8.18
N GLY A 86 -21.62 6.29 -7.12
CA GLY A 86 -22.95 5.93 -6.65
C GLY A 86 -23.79 7.13 -6.24
N LEU A 87 -23.18 8.10 -5.55
CA LEU A 87 -23.83 9.34 -5.15
C LEU A 87 -24.26 10.19 -6.36
N LEU A 88 -23.38 10.36 -7.35
CA LEU A 88 -23.71 11.11 -8.58
C LEU A 88 -24.84 10.45 -9.36
N VAL A 89 -24.84 9.12 -9.45
CA VAL A 89 -25.93 8.36 -10.08
C VAL A 89 -27.24 8.54 -9.33
N LEU A 90 -27.20 8.49 -7.99
CA LEU A 90 -28.39 8.71 -7.16
C LEU A 90 -28.95 10.13 -7.34
N ILE A 91 -28.09 11.15 -7.34
CA ILE A 91 -28.50 12.56 -7.57
C ILE A 91 -29.12 12.70 -8.95
N ALA A 92 -28.48 12.15 -10.00
CA ALA A 92 -29.02 12.21 -11.36
C ALA A 92 -30.38 11.50 -11.47
N ALA A 93 -30.53 10.32 -10.87
CA ALA A 93 -31.78 9.56 -10.88
C ALA A 93 -32.92 10.27 -10.14
N ASN A 94 -32.62 10.87 -8.97
CA ASN A 94 -33.61 11.61 -8.20
C ASN A 94 -33.97 12.95 -8.87
N GLY A 95 -32.99 13.66 -9.44
CA GLY A 95 -33.22 14.86 -10.23
C GLY A 95 -34.13 14.60 -11.42
N LEU A 96 -34.00 13.44 -12.07
CA LEU A 96 -34.88 13.01 -13.16
C LEU A 96 -36.32 12.76 -12.67
N ARG A 97 -36.50 12.16 -11.49
CA ARG A 97 -37.83 11.91 -10.92
C ARG A 97 -38.55 13.18 -10.52
N THR A 98 -37.84 14.16 -9.95
CA THR A 98 -38.45 15.44 -9.53
C THR A 98 -38.81 16.31 -10.73
N THR A 99 -38.02 16.26 -11.83
CA THR A 99 -38.35 17.00 -13.06
C THR A 99 -39.60 16.51 -13.78
N ILE A 100 -39.87 15.20 -13.73
CA ILE A 100 -41.04 14.64 -14.43
C ILE A 100 -42.36 15.02 -13.73
N MET A 101 -42.33 15.41 -12.46
CA MET A 101 -43.55 15.53 -11.65
C MET A 101 -43.95 16.94 -11.17
N ALA A 102 -43.07 17.97 -11.17
CA ALA A 102 -43.42 19.19 -10.43
C ALA A 102 -42.84 20.55 -10.89
N SER A 103 -42.01 20.65 -11.92
CA SER A 103 -41.39 21.94 -12.28
C SER A 103 -41.32 22.17 -13.78
N GLU A 104 -41.33 23.44 -14.20
CA GLU A 104 -40.94 23.77 -15.58
C GLU A 104 -39.54 23.20 -15.87
N PRO A 105 -39.32 22.58 -17.04
CA PRO A 105 -38.11 21.81 -17.32
C PRO A 105 -36.79 22.59 -17.13
N THR A 106 -36.81 23.91 -17.14
CA THR A 106 -35.63 24.78 -17.23
C THR A 106 -34.71 24.75 -16.01
N ASP A 107 -35.20 24.45 -14.81
CA ASP A 107 -34.42 24.68 -13.59
C ASP A 107 -33.50 23.51 -13.19
N ALA A 108 -33.77 22.29 -13.65
CA ALA A 108 -32.99 21.11 -13.25
C ALA A 108 -31.90 20.69 -14.25
N TRP A 109 -31.96 21.17 -15.50
CA TRP A 109 -30.96 20.86 -16.53
C TRP A 109 -29.52 21.18 -16.12
N PRO A 110 -29.20 22.32 -15.48
CA PRO A 110 -27.83 22.64 -15.11
C PRO A 110 -27.22 21.59 -14.18
N MET A 111 -28.00 21.11 -13.20
CA MET A 111 -27.53 20.11 -12.24
C MET A 111 -27.30 18.76 -12.93
N LEU A 112 -28.22 18.33 -13.81
CA LEU A 112 -28.06 17.09 -14.56
C LEU A 112 -26.83 17.11 -15.47
N VAL A 113 -26.59 18.22 -16.17
CA VAL A 113 -25.43 18.40 -17.04
C VAL A 113 -24.13 18.36 -16.23
N VAL A 114 -24.07 19.04 -15.09
CA VAL A 114 -22.90 19.01 -14.20
C VAL A 114 -22.67 17.61 -13.66
N SER A 115 -23.71 16.93 -13.18
CA SER A 115 -23.61 15.56 -12.66
C SER A 115 -23.15 14.57 -13.74
N ALA A 116 -23.69 14.66 -14.95
CA ALA A 116 -23.27 13.83 -16.08
C ALA A 116 -21.82 14.11 -16.49
N GLY A 117 -21.41 15.38 -16.51
CA GLY A 117 -20.02 15.77 -16.79
C GLY A 117 -19.03 15.24 -15.75
N LEU A 118 -19.37 15.36 -14.47
CA LEU A 118 -18.58 14.81 -13.37
C LEU A 118 -18.52 13.27 -13.43
N LEU A 119 -19.63 12.61 -13.76
CA LEU A 119 -19.68 11.16 -13.91
C LEU A 119 -18.78 10.70 -15.07
N ALA A 120 -18.86 11.35 -16.22
CA ALA A 120 -18.00 11.06 -17.37
C ALA A 120 -16.51 11.28 -17.04
N LEU A 121 -16.19 12.36 -16.31
CA LEU A 121 -14.84 12.62 -15.82
C LEU A 121 -14.34 11.51 -14.88
N MET A 122 -15.17 11.07 -13.93
CA MET A 122 -14.85 10.02 -12.96
C MET A 122 -14.70 8.64 -13.58
N LEU A 123 -15.45 8.36 -14.65
CA LEU A 123 -15.36 7.12 -15.42
C LEU A 123 -14.20 7.11 -16.44
N SER A 124 -13.54 8.25 -16.65
CA SER A 124 -12.44 8.35 -17.61
C SER A 124 -11.29 7.39 -17.26
N PRO A 125 -10.60 6.79 -18.25
CA PRO A 125 -9.49 5.86 -18.02
C PRO A 125 -8.39 6.45 -17.15
N ARG A 126 -8.14 7.76 -17.29
CA ARG A 126 -7.14 8.49 -16.50
C ARG A 126 -7.45 8.51 -15.01
N VAL A 127 -8.71 8.72 -14.63
CA VAL A 127 -9.12 8.70 -13.23
C VAL A 127 -9.12 7.26 -12.73
N ARG A 128 -9.72 6.33 -13.47
CA ARG A 128 -9.81 4.90 -13.09
C ARG A 128 -8.45 4.26 -12.85
N ALA A 129 -7.44 4.57 -13.66
CA ALA A 129 -6.08 4.06 -13.48
C ALA A 129 -5.48 4.45 -12.11
N GLY A 130 -5.85 5.62 -11.57
CA GLY A 130 -5.40 6.07 -10.26
C GLY A 130 -6.10 5.39 -9.06
N PHE A 131 -7.17 4.64 -9.31
CA PHE A 131 -7.94 3.88 -8.33
C PHE A 131 -7.96 2.38 -8.64
N ALA A 132 -7.16 1.93 -9.60
CA ALA A 132 -7.03 0.52 -9.91
C ALA A 132 -6.72 -0.22 -8.61
N TRP A 133 -7.47 -1.30 -8.36
CA TRP A 133 -7.16 -2.19 -7.26
C TRP A 133 -5.66 -2.49 -7.34
N PRO A 134 -4.89 -2.36 -6.23
CA PRO A 134 -3.48 -2.68 -6.27
C PRO A 134 -3.39 -4.09 -6.82
N GLU A 135 -2.94 -4.18 -8.07
CA GLU A 135 -2.85 -5.45 -8.78
C GLU A 135 -2.12 -6.35 -7.81
N LYS A 136 -2.81 -7.42 -7.36
CA LYS A 136 -2.37 -8.23 -6.22
C LYS A 136 -0.94 -8.58 -6.55
N LYS A 137 0.03 -7.89 -5.90
CA LYS A 137 1.44 -7.87 -6.31
C LYS A 137 1.75 -9.33 -6.59
N PRO A 138 2.07 -9.71 -7.84
CA PRO A 138 2.03 -11.11 -8.27
C PRO A 138 2.69 -11.86 -7.16
N GLU A 139 1.87 -12.65 -6.44
CA GLU A 139 2.21 -13.23 -5.15
C GLU A 139 3.61 -13.75 -5.34
N LYS A 140 4.59 -13.06 -4.72
CA LYS A 140 6.01 -13.17 -5.09
C LYS A 140 6.24 -14.65 -4.97
N LYS A 141 6.23 -15.39 -6.09
CA LYS A 141 6.21 -16.86 -6.08
C LYS A 141 7.35 -17.15 -5.17
N GLU A 142 7.04 -17.65 -3.96
CA GLU A 142 8.06 -17.92 -2.97
C GLU A 142 9.08 -18.69 -3.77
N PRO A 143 10.32 -18.18 -3.92
CA PRO A 143 11.30 -18.78 -4.81
C PRO A 143 11.25 -20.26 -4.44
N PRO A 144 10.97 -21.15 -5.42
CA PRO A 144 10.52 -22.51 -5.17
C PRO A 144 11.34 -23.02 -4.02
N ARG A 145 10.68 -23.28 -2.87
CA ARG A 145 11.32 -23.62 -1.59
C ARG A 145 12.56 -24.42 -1.95
N LYS A 146 13.75 -23.80 -1.82
CA LYS A 146 14.98 -24.40 -2.36
C LYS A 146 14.91 -25.87 -1.94
N PRO A 147 15.00 -26.84 -2.86
CA PRO A 147 15.00 -28.24 -2.48
C PRO A 147 16.00 -28.35 -1.32
N ILE A 148 15.54 -28.95 -0.22
CA ILE A 148 16.33 -29.15 1.00
C ILE A 148 17.77 -29.42 0.54
N PRO A 149 18.74 -28.55 0.88
CA PRO A 149 20.08 -28.66 0.33
C PRO A 149 20.55 -30.09 0.46
N ASP A 150 21.09 -30.65 -0.63
CA ASP A 150 21.63 -32.01 -0.71
C ASP A 150 22.06 -32.53 0.66
N LEU A 151 21.47 -33.65 1.09
CA LEU A 151 21.85 -34.42 2.29
C LEU A 151 23.35 -34.82 2.32
N HIS A 152 24.13 -34.43 1.31
CA HIS A 152 25.54 -34.72 1.13
C HIS A 152 26.48 -33.54 1.43
N ARG A 153 25.98 -32.36 1.85
CA ARG A 153 26.87 -31.26 2.25
C ARG A 153 27.17 -31.30 3.75
N ASP A 154 28.44 -31.46 4.09
CA ASP A 154 28.96 -31.34 5.47
C ASP A 154 28.97 -29.88 5.98
N TRP A 155 28.32 -28.94 5.29
CA TRP A 155 28.23 -27.54 5.71
C TRP A 155 26.91 -26.91 5.28
N ARG A 156 26.45 -25.90 6.03
CA ARG A 156 25.24 -25.13 5.74
C ARG A 156 25.36 -23.70 6.24
N VAL A 157 24.58 -22.81 5.64
CA VAL A 157 24.42 -21.43 6.10
C VAL A 157 22.95 -21.13 6.34
N GLY A 158 22.67 -20.21 7.24
CA GLY A 158 21.31 -19.81 7.53
C GLY A 158 21.22 -18.46 8.22
N HIS A 159 19.98 -18.07 8.51
CA HIS A 159 19.67 -16.84 9.24
C HIS A 159 19.40 -17.12 10.71
N ARG A 160 19.85 -16.22 11.58
CA ARG A 160 19.55 -16.19 13.01
C ARG A 160 18.85 -14.88 13.33
N GLY A 161 17.52 -14.89 13.31
CA GLY A 161 16.73 -13.67 13.45
C GLY A 161 16.78 -12.81 12.20
N ARG A 162 16.60 -11.49 12.36
CA ARG A 162 16.49 -10.53 11.25
C ARG A 162 17.84 -10.18 10.63
N ASP A 163 18.83 -9.91 11.49
CA ASP A 163 20.07 -9.25 11.06
C ASP A 163 21.30 -10.17 11.11
N ALA A 164 21.24 -11.33 11.78
CA ALA A 164 22.39 -12.23 11.89
C ALA A 164 22.30 -13.43 10.93
N MET A 165 23.46 -13.89 10.47
CA MET A 165 23.64 -15.12 9.71
C MET A 165 24.54 -16.07 10.49
N TYR A 166 24.57 -17.34 10.08
CA TYR A 166 25.51 -18.31 10.63
C TYR A 166 26.04 -19.22 9.53
N TYR A 167 27.25 -19.73 9.77
CA TYR A 167 27.84 -20.82 9.00
C TYR A 167 28.07 -22.00 9.95
N GLU A 168 27.66 -23.19 9.52
CA GLU A 168 27.78 -24.43 10.26
C GLU A 168 28.48 -25.49 9.41
N GLU A 169 29.35 -26.29 10.04
CA GLU A 169 30.06 -27.40 9.40
C GLU A 169 30.05 -28.63 10.32
N LEU A 170 29.77 -29.80 9.75
CA LEU A 170 29.78 -31.08 10.43
C LEU A 170 31.24 -31.51 10.63
N ARG A 171 31.67 -31.61 11.89
CA ARG A 171 33.02 -31.97 12.30
C ARG A 171 32.93 -32.98 13.43
N ASP A 172 33.59 -34.13 13.28
CA ASP A 172 33.61 -35.20 14.27
C ASP A 172 32.20 -35.63 14.73
N GLY A 173 31.26 -35.67 13.77
CA GLY A 173 29.86 -36.01 14.03
C GLY A 173 29.03 -34.92 14.72
N ALA A 174 29.60 -33.74 14.99
CA ALA A 174 28.92 -32.60 15.60
C ALA A 174 28.90 -31.38 14.68
N TRP A 175 27.78 -30.66 14.64
CA TRP A 175 27.70 -29.39 13.93
C TRP A 175 28.38 -28.29 14.74
N GLN A 176 29.44 -27.70 14.17
CA GLN A 176 30.12 -26.55 14.76
C GLN A 176 29.71 -25.29 14.01
N ARG A 177 29.42 -24.21 14.74
CA ARG A 177 28.88 -22.96 14.22
C ARG A 177 29.86 -21.80 14.40
N ILE A 178 29.92 -20.91 13.41
CA ILE A 178 30.33 -19.51 13.58
C ILE A 178 29.16 -18.59 13.27
N ASP A 179 28.96 -17.56 14.09
CA ASP A 179 27.99 -16.50 13.81
C ASP A 179 28.64 -15.44 12.92
N VAL A 180 27.89 -14.94 11.94
CA VAL A 180 28.33 -13.93 10.96
C VAL A 180 27.42 -12.71 11.10
N GLU A 181 28.02 -11.54 11.25
CA GLU A 181 27.31 -10.28 11.42
C GLU A 181 26.68 -9.85 10.09
N GLY A 182 25.47 -9.29 10.17
CA GLY A 182 24.78 -8.71 9.03
C GLY A 182 23.84 -7.59 9.46
N GLU A 183 23.33 -6.88 8.47
CA GLU A 183 22.38 -5.79 8.66
C GLU A 183 21.38 -5.76 7.51
N MET A 184 20.11 -5.54 7.83
CA MET A 184 19.06 -5.40 6.84
C MET A 184 19.04 -3.96 6.31
N LEU A 185 19.20 -3.80 4.99
CA LEU A 185 19.17 -2.49 4.35
C LEU A 185 17.77 -2.13 3.83
N THR A 186 17.49 -0.84 3.79
CA THR A 186 16.36 -0.26 3.06
C THR A 186 16.81 0.16 1.66
N GLY A 187 17.01 -0.79 0.75
CA GLY A 187 17.56 -0.52 -0.58
C GLY A 187 17.34 -1.62 -1.61
N SER A 188 18.12 -1.58 -2.70
CA SER A 188 18.12 -2.61 -3.75
C SER A 188 18.73 -3.93 -3.30
N ALA A 189 19.72 -3.87 -2.41
CA ALA A 189 20.15 -5.02 -1.62
C ALA A 189 19.31 -5.07 -0.35
N HIS A 190 18.90 -6.28 0.04
CA HIS A 190 18.08 -6.48 1.23
C HIS A 190 18.94 -6.67 2.49
N HIS A 191 20.19 -7.13 2.34
CA HIS A 191 21.10 -7.35 3.46
C HIS A 191 22.56 -7.04 3.10
N VAL A 192 23.33 -6.56 4.07
CA VAL A 192 24.81 -6.54 4.05
C VAL A 192 25.31 -7.62 4.99
N ILE A 193 26.31 -8.39 4.55
CA ILE A 193 27.04 -9.35 5.37
C ILE A 193 28.43 -8.78 5.67
N TYR A 194 28.75 -8.66 6.96
CA TYR A 194 30.04 -8.17 7.44
C TYR A 194 30.96 -9.35 7.79
N PHE A 195 31.99 -9.56 6.98
CA PHE A 195 33.02 -10.54 7.30
C PHE A 195 34.03 -9.94 8.28
N ALA A 196 34.40 -10.70 9.31
CA ALA A 196 35.45 -10.26 10.24
C ALA A 196 36.77 -10.03 9.49
N SER A 197 37.47 -8.95 9.86
CA SER A 197 38.82 -8.65 9.37
C SER A 197 39.78 -9.81 9.66
N PRO A 198 40.89 -9.98 8.92
CA PRO A 198 41.83 -11.08 9.16
C PRO A 198 42.24 -11.23 10.62
N ARG A 199 42.54 -10.11 11.29
CA ARG A 199 42.91 -10.07 12.71
C ARG A 199 41.77 -10.46 13.66
N ARG A 200 40.52 -10.04 13.37
CA ARG A 200 39.34 -10.44 14.17
C ARG A 200 38.99 -11.91 13.92
N TRP A 201 39.23 -12.42 12.72
CA TRP A 201 38.99 -13.82 12.35
C TRP A 201 39.83 -14.80 13.18
N GLU A 202 41.01 -14.41 13.65
CA GLU A 202 41.83 -15.23 14.55
C GLU A 202 41.14 -15.55 15.89
N SER A 203 40.14 -14.77 16.30
CA SER A 203 39.34 -15.05 17.49
C SER A 203 38.31 -16.17 17.31
N TYR A 204 38.02 -16.57 16.07
CA TYR A 204 37.09 -17.66 15.78
C TYR A 204 37.63 -19.02 16.25
N PRO A 205 36.77 -20.06 16.35
CA PRO A 205 37.21 -21.41 16.66
C PRO A 205 38.35 -21.89 15.74
N GLN A 206 39.26 -22.69 16.27
CA GLN A 206 40.49 -23.11 15.59
C GLN A 206 40.25 -23.69 14.19
N TRP A 207 39.17 -24.46 14.02
CA TRP A 207 38.81 -25.09 12.74
C TRP A 207 38.51 -24.09 11.61
N ALA A 208 38.09 -22.86 11.95
CA ALA A 208 37.72 -21.82 10.99
C ALA A 208 38.88 -20.86 10.66
N ARG A 209 39.88 -20.75 11.54
CA ARG A 209 40.94 -19.71 11.46
C ARG A 209 41.72 -19.75 10.14
N HIS A 210 42.10 -20.95 9.71
CA HIS A 210 42.93 -21.15 8.50
C HIS A 210 42.11 -21.32 7.21
N ARG A 211 40.78 -21.21 7.29
CA ARG A 211 39.85 -21.48 6.19
C ARG A 211 38.93 -20.29 5.89
N ARG A 212 39.38 -19.09 6.24
CA ARG A 212 38.62 -17.84 6.08
C ARG A 212 38.04 -17.72 4.66
N ASP A 213 38.90 -17.78 3.65
CA ASP A 213 38.49 -17.49 2.27
C ASP A 213 37.56 -18.58 1.71
N GLU A 214 37.77 -19.83 2.10
CA GLU A 214 36.89 -20.95 1.75
C GLU A 214 35.49 -20.76 2.35
N ILE A 215 35.42 -20.42 3.65
CA ILE A 215 34.16 -20.19 4.35
C ILE A 215 33.43 -18.97 3.76
N ILE A 216 34.13 -17.88 3.50
CA ILE A 216 33.58 -16.69 2.84
C ILE A 216 33.02 -17.05 1.46
N ALA A 217 33.76 -17.80 0.65
CA ALA A 217 33.31 -18.24 -0.67
C ALA A 217 32.03 -19.10 -0.58
N ARG A 218 31.96 -20.02 0.39
CA ARG A 218 30.75 -20.84 0.66
C ARG A 218 29.55 -19.97 1.04
N ILE A 219 29.73 -19.01 1.95
CA ILE A 219 28.67 -18.07 2.36
C ILE A 219 28.17 -17.25 1.17
N LYS A 220 29.08 -16.66 0.39
CA LYS A 220 28.75 -15.89 -0.83
C LYS A 220 28.01 -16.73 -1.88
N SER A 221 28.30 -18.03 -1.97
CA SER A 221 27.65 -18.94 -2.92
C SER A 221 26.15 -19.16 -2.64
N GLU A 222 25.73 -19.04 -1.38
CA GLU A 222 24.34 -19.24 -0.94
C GLU A 222 23.57 -17.92 -0.83
N PHE A 223 24.21 -16.87 -0.32
CA PHE A 223 23.65 -15.52 -0.20
C PHE A 223 24.12 -14.63 -1.33
N ARG A 224 23.57 -14.75 -2.54
CA ARG A 224 24.09 -14.13 -3.77
C ARG A 224 23.63 -12.67 -3.96
N ALA A 225 24.45 -11.88 -4.66
CA ALA A 225 24.02 -10.60 -5.25
C ALA A 225 22.86 -10.82 -6.26
N PRO A 226 21.94 -9.85 -6.43
CA PRO A 226 21.93 -8.51 -5.84
C PRO A 226 21.27 -8.43 -4.45
N ASP A 227 20.69 -9.53 -3.95
CA ASP A 227 19.95 -9.51 -2.68
C ASP A 227 20.86 -9.26 -1.46
N TYR A 228 22.15 -9.57 -1.59
CA TYR A 228 23.17 -9.40 -0.55
C TYR A 228 24.37 -8.59 -1.06
N GLU A 229 24.83 -7.68 -0.22
CA GLU A 229 26.11 -6.99 -0.33
C GLU A 229 27.10 -7.52 0.72
N TYR A 230 28.39 -7.37 0.48
CA TYR A 230 29.43 -7.89 1.37
C TYR A 230 30.44 -6.79 1.71
N GLN A 231 30.90 -6.79 2.95
CA GLN A 231 31.96 -5.89 3.42
C GLN A 231 33.00 -6.65 4.23
N GLY A 232 34.26 -6.26 4.10
CA GLY A 232 35.38 -6.86 4.84
C GLY A 232 36.01 -8.09 4.17
N ASP A 233 35.80 -8.29 2.87
CA ASP A 233 36.46 -9.33 2.08
C ASP A 233 37.81 -8.89 1.48
N ASP A 234 38.25 -7.65 1.74
CA ASP A 234 39.53 -7.15 1.25
C ASP A 234 40.72 -7.94 1.83
N PRO A 235 41.70 -8.35 0.99
CA PRO A 235 42.97 -8.90 1.43
C PRO A 235 43.83 -7.74 1.96
N GLY A 236 43.65 -7.42 3.24
CA GLY A 236 44.53 -6.49 3.96
C GLY A 236 45.95 -7.01 4.11
#